data_AF-A0A0L7K6D5-F1
#
_entry.id   AF-A0A0L7K6D5-F1
#
_cell.length_a   1.000
_cell.length_b   1.000
_cell.length_c   1.000
_cell.angle_alpha   90.00
_cell.angle_beta   90.00
_cell.angle_gamma   90.00
#
_symmetry.space_group_name_H-M   'P 1'
#
loop_
_entity.id
_entity.type
_entity.pdbx_description
1 polymer ?
#
loop_
_entity_poly.entity_id
_entity_poly.type
_entity_poly.pdbx_seq_one_letter_code
_entity_poly.pdbx_strand_id
1 'polypeptide(L)'
;MTSQTTTAVFSSDLQTFIVTKYDPLLSIVKELNDKLQNSEKGTPLSSLQVLLEFNVNNTIELNVKLWKREEDMWINVLEDISSNYNNYLPDSLSLLDLRKAARKCLLNICMNEILIVLRNVPGKSQALYNTTTMTLVAILASAIYEAWKRIELTDPVSLGRIVLVLDGEDVGSRLRAGNKKLKIEPLN
;
A
#
# COMPACT_ATOMS: atom_id res chain seq x y z
N MET A 1 -20.27 4.87 -62.20
CA MET A 1 -20.04 5.71 -61.01
C MET A 1 -21.26 5.60 -60.14
N THR A 2 -21.17 4.94 -58.98
CA THR A 2 -22.08 5.16 -57.85
C THR A 2 -21.47 4.49 -56.61
N SER A 3 -20.92 5.33 -55.74
CA SER A 3 -20.69 5.06 -54.33
C SER A 3 -21.98 5.34 -53.56
N GLN A 4 -22.31 4.50 -52.59
CA GLN A 4 -23.03 4.87 -51.37
C GLN A 4 -22.85 3.77 -50.32
N THR A 5 -22.00 4.04 -49.34
CA THR A 5 -21.79 3.24 -48.13
C THR A 5 -22.90 3.59 -47.13
N THR A 6 -23.77 2.64 -46.81
CA THR A 6 -24.79 2.80 -45.78
C THR A 6 -24.16 2.50 -44.42
N THR A 7 -23.79 3.53 -43.67
CA THR A 7 -23.54 3.42 -42.23
C THR A 7 -24.88 3.14 -41.54
N ALA A 8 -25.04 1.96 -40.96
CA ALA A 8 -26.19 1.62 -40.14
C ALA A 8 -26.21 2.55 -38.91
N VAL A 9 -27.08 3.55 -38.94
CA VAL A 9 -27.39 4.40 -37.79
C VAL A 9 -28.24 3.56 -36.85
N PHE A 10 -27.63 3.05 -35.77
CA PHE A 10 -28.38 2.45 -34.68
C PHE A 10 -29.34 3.50 -34.11
N SER A 11 -30.60 3.13 -33.86
CA SER A 11 -31.57 4.07 -33.29
C SER A 11 -31.08 4.54 -31.91
N SER A 12 -31.36 5.80 -31.58
CA SER A 12 -31.03 6.40 -30.27
C SER A 12 -31.55 5.56 -29.11
N ASP A 13 -32.68 4.89 -29.32
CA ASP A 13 -33.33 4.03 -28.33
C ASP A 13 -32.54 2.74 -28.11
N LEU A 14 -31.92 2.18 -29.16
CA LEU A 14 -31.05 1.01 -29.07
C LEU A 14 -29.70 1.37 -28.43
N GLN A 15 -29.14 2.55 -28.73
CA GLN A 15 -27.95 3.05 -28.04
C GLN A 15 -28.24 3.32 -26.55
N THR A 16 -29.37 3.96 -26.25
CA THR A 16 -29.82 4.21 -24.86
C THR A 16 -30.12 2.90 -24.13
N PHE A 17 -30.70 1.91 -24.81
CA PHE A 17 -30.96 0.57 -24.27
C PHE A 17 -29.68 -0.21 -23.99
N ILE A 18 -28.69 -0.15 -24.88
CA ILE A 18 -27.37 -0.78 -24.68
C ILE A 18 -26.64 -0.09 -23.51
N VAL A 19 -26.60 1.24 -23.46
CA VAL A 19 -25.96 1.97 -22.35
C VAL A 19 -26.62 1.65 -21.01
N THR A 20 -27.95 1.66 -20.94
CA THR A 20 -28.70 1.43 -19.67
C THR A 20 -28.69 -0.02 -19.18
N LYS A 21 -28.57 -1.03 -20.06
CA LYS A 21 -28.48 -2.45 -19.66
C LYS A 21 -27.05 -2.90 -19.34
N TYR A 22 -26.04 -2.31 -19.98
CA TYR A 22 -24.65 -2.68 -19.74
C TYR A 22 -24.02 -1.91 -18.58
N ASP A 23 -24.51 -0.74 -18.18
CA ASP A 23 -24.01 -0.03 -17.00
C ASP A 23 -24.19 -0.79 -15.68
N PRO A 24 -25.35 -1.41 -15.39
CA PRO A 24 -25.52 -2.27 -14.22
C PRO A 24 -24.62 -3.50 -14.28
N LEU A 25 -24.41 -4.08 -15.45
CA LEU A 25 -23.46 -5.19 -15.59
C LEU A 25 -22.02 -4.72 -15.41
N LEU A 26 -21.67 -3.51 -15.86
CA LEU A 26 -20.36 -2.91 -15.65
C LEU A 26 -20.13 -2.56 -14.17
N SER A 27 -21.17 -2.06 -13.48
CA SER A 27 -21.12 -1.78 -12.04
C SER A 27 -21.07 -3.07 -11.23
N ILE A 28 -21.83 -4.10 -11.61
CA ILE A 28 -21.77 -5.44 -11.01
C ILE A 28 -20.41 -6.07 -11.29
N VAL A 29 -19.84 -5.94 -12.48
CA VAL A 29 -18.50 -6.45 -12.79
C VAL A 29 -17.44 -5.68 -12.02
N LYS A 30 -17.53 -4.35 -11.88
CA LYS A 30 -16.65 -3.57 -11.02
C LYS A 30 -16.80 -3.97 -9.56
N GLU A 31 -18.02 -4.05 -9.04
CA GLU A 31 -18.31 -4.46 -7.67
C GLU A 31 -17.89 -5.89 -7.39
N LEU A 32 -18.07 -6.82 -8.34
CA LEU A 32 -17.59 -8.19 -8.27
C LEU A 32 -16.08 -8.25 -8.37
N ASN A 33 -15.44 -7.41 -9.19
CA ASN A 33 -13.99 -7.33 -9.30
C ASN A 33 -13.36 -6.70 -8.05
N ASP A 34 -14.01 -5.69 -7.47
CA ASP A 34 -13.64 -5.07 -6.19
C ASP A 34 -13.86 -6.06 -5.06
N LYS A 35 -14.98 -6.81 -5.05
CA LYS A 35 -15.23 -7.91 -4.11
C LYS A 35 -14.28 -9.08 -4.30
N LEU A 36 -13.88 -9.41 -5.53
CA LEU A 36 -12.90 -10.45 -5.83
C LEU A 36 -11.50 -10.00 -5.39
N GLN A 37 -11.09 -8.76 -5.65
CA GLN A 37 -9.83 -8.21 -5.16
C GLN A 37 -9.81 -8.06 -3.63
N ASN A 38 -10.96 -7.76 -3.01
CA ASN A 38 -11.12 -7.78 -1.55
C ASN A 38 -11.22 -9.21 -0.96
N SER A 39 -11.62 -10.20 -1.77
CA SER A 39 -11.76 -11.61 -1.38
C SER A 39 -10.49 -12.43 -1.65
N GLU A 40 -9.51 -11.90 -2.38
CA GLU A 40 -8.14 -12.44 -2.50
C GLU A 40 -7.32 -12.13 -1.22
N LYS A 41 -7.81 -12.70 -0.12
CA LYS A 41 -7.12 -13.09 1.13
C LYS A 41 -6.09 -12.10 1.71
N GLY A 42 -6.61 -11.13 2.44
CA GLY A 42 -5.92 -10.48 3.54
C GLY A 42 -6.78 -10.46 4.79
N THR A 43 -6.19 -10.36 5.98
CA THR A 43 -6.97 -10.18 7.22
C THR A 43 -7.70 -8.84 7.16
N PRO A 44 -9.03 -8.74 7.36
CA PRO A 44 -9.73 -7.46 7.25
C PRO A 44 -9.05 -6.37 8.08
N LEU A 45 -8.90 -5.16 7.54
CA LEU A 45 -8.16 -4.09 8.22
C LEU A 45 -8.75 -3.79 9.61
N SER A 46 -10.07 -3.80 9.72
CA SER A 46 -10.80 -3.66 10.98
C SER A 46 -10.46 -4.74 12.00
N SER A 47 -10.21 -5.98 11.56
CA SER A 47 -9.79 -7.07 12.45
C SER A 47 -8.37 -6.82 12.97
N LEU A 48 -7.44 -6.34 12.13
CA LEU A 48 -6.10 -5.97 12.56
C LEU A 48 -6.10 -4.79 13.55
N GLN A 49 -6.93 -3.78 13.28
CA GLN A 49 -7.11 -2.62 14.16
C GLN A 49 -7.64 -3.03 15.53
N VAL A 50 -8.65 -3.91 15.60
CA VAL A 50 -9.17 -4.42 16.87
C VAL A 50 -8.14 -5.29 17.58
N LEU A 51 -7.51 -6.24 16.87
CA LEU A 51 -6.54 -7.18 17.45
C LEU A 51 -5.31 -6.47 18.03
N LEU A 52 -4.83 -5.43 17.34
CA LEU A 52 -3.67 -4.66 17.74
C LEU A 52 -4.01 -3.41 18.55
N GLU A 53 -5.29 -3.16 18.81
CA GLU A 53 -5.78 -1.99 19.57
C GLU A 53 -5.34 -0.64 18.96
N PHE A 54 -5.51 -0.47 17.64
CA PHE A 54 -5.24 0.78 16.92
C PHE A 54 -6.52 1.47 16.44
N ASN A 55 -6.51 2.80 16.44
CA ASN A 55 -7.57 3.60 15.84
C ASN A 55 -7.50 3.59 14.31
N VAL A 56 -8.66 3.67 13.65
CA VAL A 56 -8.80 3.79 12.19
C VAL A 56 -7.99 4.96 11.62
N ASN A 57 -8.03 6.12 12.30
CA ASN A 57 -7.34 7.34 11.86
C ASN A 57 -5.81 7.22 11.90
N ASN A 58 -5.30 6.25 12.66
CA ASN A 58 -3.88 6.01 12.85
C ASN A 58 -3.40 4.80 12.03
N THR A 59 -4.17 4.40 11.02
CA THR A 59 -3.88 3.23 10.19
C THR A 59 -3.59 3.63 8.76
N ILE A 60 -2.55 3.03 8.19
CA ILE A 60 -2.15 3.20 6.79
C ILE A 60 -2.12 1.82 6.15
N GLU A 61 -2.71 1.70 4.96
CA GLU A 61 -2.84 0.43 4.24
C GLU A 61 -2.24 0.57 2.84
N LEU A 62 -1.11 -0.11 2.60
CA LEU A 62 -0.34 0.03 1.37
C LEU A 62 -0.34 -1.28 0.58
N ASN A 63 -0.63 -1.22 -0.72
CA ASN A 63 -0.57 -2.38 -1.60
C ASN A 63 0.80 -2.50 -2.28
N VAL A 64 1.61 -3.48 -1.88
CA VAL A 64 2.99 -3.61 -2.37
C VAL A 64 3.10 -4.09 -3.81
N LYS A 65 2.01 -4.64 -4.40
CA LYS A 65 1.99 -5.03 -5.83
C LYS A 65 2.18 -3.84 -6.77
N LEU A 66 1.83 -2.64 -6.31
CA LEU A 66 1.96 -1.39 -7.05
C LEU A 66 3.42 -0.89 -7.10
N TRP A 67 4.27 -1.36 -6.20
CA TRP A 67 5.65 -0.89 -6.12
C TRP A 67 6.54 -1.60 -7.14
N LYS A 68 7.04 -0.84 -8.13
CA LYS A 68 7.98 -1.34 -9.14
C LYS A 68 9.39 -0.80 -8.91
N ARG A 69 9.48 0.43 -8.41
CA ARG A 69 10.74 1.12 -8.06
C ARG A 69 10.63 1.73 -6.66
N GLU A 70 11.77 2.15 -6.14
CA GLU A 70 11.83 2.74 -4.81
C GLU A 70 11.11 4.10 -4.76
N GLU A 71 11.15 4.86 -5.85
CA GLU A 71 10.38 6.10 -6.00
C GLU A 71 8.88 5.83 -5.87
N ASP A 72 8.37 4.81 -6.57
CA ASP A 72 6.94 4.46 -6.55
C ASP A 72 6.49 4.10 -5.12
N MET A 73 7.34 3.37 -4.38
CA MET A 73 7.11 3.05 -2.98
C MET A 73 7.12 4.31 -2.10
N TRP A 74 8.13 5.18 -2.22
CA TRP A 74 8.21 6.38 -1.38
C TRP A 74 7.09 7.38 -1.67
N ILE A 75 6.70 7.55 -2.93
CA ILE A 75 5.55 8.37 -3.30
C ILE A 75 4.30 7.83 -2.61
N ASN A 76 4.02 6.53 -2.77
CA ASN A 76 2.85 5.89 -2.16
C ASN A 76 2.82 6.06 -0.63
N VAL A 77 3.94 5.78 0.05
CA VAL A 77 4.07 5.97 1.51
C VAL A 77 3.87 7.44 1.92
N LEU A 78 4.47 8.39 1.19
CA LEU A 78 4.38 9.81 1.53
C LEU A 78 2.98 10.37 1.27
N GLU A 79 2.31 9.95 0.20
CA GLU A 79 0.92 10.35 -0.11
C GLU A 79 -0.04 9.87 0.98
N ASP A 80 0.04 8.60 1.37
CA ASP A 80 -0.84 8.01 2.38
C ASP A 80 -0.59 8.54 3.80
N ILE A 81 0.65 8.93 4.13
CA ILE A 81 0.90 9.61 5.41
C ILE A 81 0.43 11.07 5.34
N SER A 82 0.63 11.73 4.20
CA SER A 82 0.28 13.14 4.04
C SER A 82 -1.23 13.40 4.11
N SER A 83 -2.04 12.44 3.67
CA SER A 83 -3.50 12.51 3.77
C SER A 83 -4.00 12.52 5.23
N ASN A 84 -3.24 11.93 6.15
CA ASN A 84 -3.60 11.78 7.56
C ASN A 84 -2.89 12.76 8.50
N TYR A 85 -1.77 13.36 8.06
CA TYR A 85 -0.92 14.22 8.89
C TYR A 85 -0.54 15.52 8.17
N ASN A 86 0.77 15.78 8.01
CA ASN A 86 1.32 16.94 7.31
C ASN A 86 1.70 16.54 5.88
N ASN A 87 1.69 17.49 4.95
CA ASN A 87 2.22 17.23 3.63
C ASN A 87 3.74 17.00 3.68
N TYR A 88 4.15 15.78 3.33
CA TYR A 88 5.56 15.38 3.24
C TYR A 88 6.05 15.21 1.81
N LEU A 89 5.20 15.34 0.79
CA LEU A 89 5.67 15.22 -0.58
C LEU A 89 6.61 16.38 -0.93
N PRO A 90 7.80 16.09 -1.47
CA PRO A 90 8.68 17.12 -2.00
C PRO A 90 8.18 17.61 -3.38
N ASP A 91 8.60 18.82 -3.76
CA ASP A 91 8.30 19.39 -5.08
C ASP A 91 8.90 18.57 -6.24
N SER A 92 10.04 17.92 -5.98
CA SER A 92 10.76 17.06 -6.91
C SER A 92 10.60 15.61 -6.50
N LEU A 93 10.11 14.78 -7.42
CA LEU A 93 9.96 13.33 -7.22
C LEU A 93 11.26 12.55 -7.52
N SER A 94 12.41 13.20 -7.42
CA SER A 94 13.70 12.52 -7.52
C SER A 94 13.88 11.56 -6.32
N LEU A 95 14.53 10.41 -6.53
CA LEU A 95 14.76 9.45 -5.45
C LEU A 95 15.51 10.06 -4.25
N LEU A 96 16.41 11.00 -4.50
CA LEU A 96 17.15 11.68 -3.44
C LEU A 96 16.22 12.51 -2.55
N ASP A 97 15.31 13.27 -3.16
CA ASP A 97 14.38 14.14 -2.45
C ASP A 97 13.30 13.34 -1.75
N LEU A 98 12.77 12.30 -2.40
CA LEU A 98 11.84 11.34 -1.80
C LEU A 98 12.44 10.67 -0.56
N ARG A 99 13.69 10.20 -0.62
CA ARG A 99 14.38 9.61 0.55
C ARG A 99 14.57 10.63 1.68
N LYS A 100 14.87 11.90 1.38
CA LYS A 100 14.99 12.96 2.39
C LYS A 100 13.65 13.24 3.06
N ALA A 101 12.59 13.39 2.26
CA ALA A 101 11.23 13.57 2.71
C ALA A 101 10.76 12.39 3.58
N ALA A 102 10.96 11.16 3.11
CA ALA A 102 10.65 9.94 3.83
C ALA A 102 11.36 9.89 5.20
N ARG A 103 12.66 10.22 5.29
CA ARG A 103 13.35 10.26 6.59
C ARG A 103 12.70 11.24 7.58
N LYS A 104 12.33 12.44 7.11
CA LYS A 104 11.66 13.45 7.95
C LYS A 104 10.27 12.97 8.38
N CYS A 105 9.52 12.39 7.44
CA CYS A 105 8.20 11.83 7.66
C CYS A 105 8.24 10.68 8.70
N LEU A 106 9.12 9.71 8.50
CA LEU A 106 9.29 8.55 9.38
C LEU A 106 9.69 8.93 10.80
N LEU A 107 10.54 9.95 10.97
CA LEU A 107 10.87 10.48 12.31
C LEU A 107 9.64 11.09 13.01
N ASN A 108 8.75 11.75 12.27
CA ASN A 108 7.54 12.29 12.88
C ASN A 108 6.54 11.19 13.25
N ILE A 109 6.29 10.24 12.35
CA ILE A 109 5.28 9.19 12.63
C ILE A 109 5.73 8.21 13.72
N CYS A 110 7.03 8.02 13.94
CA CYS A 110 7.54 7.18 15.02
C CYS A 110 7.36 7.82 16.42
N MET A 111 6.92 9.08 16.51
CA MET A 111 6.51 9.72 17.77
C MET A 111 5.01 9.53 18.06
N ASN A 112 4.27 8.93 17.12
CA ASN A 112 2.82 8.73 17.21
C ASN A 112 2.48 7.25 17.40
N GLU A 113 1.20 6.98 17.68
CA GLU A 113 0.64 5.64 17.53
C GLU A 113 0.23 5.43 16.07
N ILE A 114 0.86 4.48 15.36
CA ILE A 114 0.56 4.20 13.95
C ILE A 114 0.64 2.71 13.61
N LEU A 115 -0.38 2.24 12.88
CA LEU A 115 -0.44 0.91 12.28
C LEU A 115 -0.22 1.03 10.78
N ILE A 116 0.80 0.36 10.26
CA ILE A 116 1.07 0.28 8.82
C ILE A 116 0.86 -1.16 8.37
N VAL A 117 -0.07 -1.38 7.45
CA VAL A 117 -0.39 -2.69 6.89
C VAL A 117 0.09 -2.75 5.45
N LEU A 118 1.07 -3.62 5.18
CA LEU A 118 1.51 -3.91 3.82
C LEU A 118 0.71 -5.10 3.29
N ARG A 119 -0.17 -4.86 2.33
CA ARG A 119 -0.99 -5.87 1.66
C ARG A 119 -0.23 -6.52 0.52
N ASN A 120 -0.56 -7.79 0.26
CA ASN A 120 -0.02 -8.58 -0.84
C ASN A 120 1.50 -8.79 -0.75
N VAL A 121 2.04 -8.92 0.46
CA VAL A 121 3.47 -9.22 0.65
C VAL A 121 3.76 -10.63 0.13
N PRO A 122 4.73 -10.81 -0.79
CA PRO A 122 5.07 -12.13 -1.31
C PRO A 122 5.52 -13.10 -0.21
N GLY A 123 4.84 -14.24 -0.13
CA GLY A 123 5.20 -15.36 0.74
C GLY A 123 6.52 -16.04 0.36
N LYS A 124 6.96 -17.03 1.13
CA LYS A 124 8.22 -17.77 0.87
C LYS A 124 8.32 -18.33 -0.56
N SER A 125 7.24 -18.90 -1.08
CA SER A 125 7.19 -19.48 -2.43
C SER A 125 7.21 -18.42 -3.53
N GLN A 126 6.63 -17.24 -3.27
CA GLN A 126 6.49 -16.15 -4.25
C GLN A 126 7.68 -15.19 -4.22
N ALA A 127 8.40 -15.09 -3.10
CA ALA A 127 9.50 -14.14 -2.89
C ALA A 127 10.65 -14.31 -3.90
N LEU A 128 10.90 -15.53 -4.38
CA LEU A 128 11.92 -15.83 -5.39
C LEU A 128 11.63 -15.17 -6.74
N TYR A 129 10.35 -14.94 -7.05
CA TYR A 129 9.89 -14.32 -8.31
C TYR A 129 9.51 -12.85 -8.13
N ASN A 130 9.40 -12.37 -6.89
CA ASN A 130 9.01 -11.01 -6.52
C ASN A 130 10.13 -10.30 -5.75
N THR A 131 11.38 -10.49 -6.18
CA THR A 131 12.58 -10.01 -5.49
C THR A 131 12.60 -8.49 -5.33
N THR A 132 12.16 -7.74 -6.35
CA THR A 132 12.04 -6.28 -6.28
C THR A 132 11.07 -5.86 -5.19
N THR A 133 9.84 -6.39 -5.19
CA THR A 133 8.83 -6.08 -4.16
C THR A 133 9.34 -6.43 -2.76
N MET A 134 9.98 -7.59 -2.57
CA MET A 134 10.58 -7.96 -1.28
C MET A 134 11.70 -7.00 -0.86
N THR A 135 12.49 -6.52 -1.82
CA THR A 135 13.54 -5.54 -1.57
C THR A 135 12.95 -4.21 -1.10
N LEU A 136 11.85 -3.75 -1.73
CA LEU A 136 11.15 -2.52 -1.36
C LEU A 136 10.51 -2.63 0.03
N VAL A 137 9.83 -3.75 0.33
CA VAL A 137 9.33 -4.06 1.68
C VAL A 137 10.45 -4.01 2.72
N ALA A 138 11.62 -4.58 2.41
CA ALA A 138 12.78 -4.56 3.28
C ALA A 138 13.35 -3.14 3.48
N ILE A 139 13.39 -2.32 2.43
CA ILE A 139 13.84 -0.92 2.50
C ILE A 139 12.92 -0.12 3.43
N LEU A 140 11.60 -0.21 3.26
CA LEU A 140 10.64 0.48 4.11
C LEU A 140 10.76 0.04 5.57
N ALA A 141 10.76 -1.27 5.83
CA ALA A 141 10.89 -1.81 7.19
C ALA A 141 12.20 -1.37 7.86
N SER A 142 13.32 -1.34 7.11
CA SER A 142 14.61 -0.85 7.63
C SER A 142 14.56 0.64 7.93
N ALA A 143 13.95 1.44 7.08
CA ALA A 143 13.84 2.88 7.28
C ALA A 143 12.98 3.22 8.50
N ILE A 144 11.86 2.52 8.70
CA ILE A 144 11.03 2.64 9.90
C ILE A 144 11.84 2.27 11.15
N TYR A 145 12.52 1.12 11.13
CA TYR A 145 13.35 0.68 12.25
C TYR A 145 14.46 1.69 12.58
N GLU A 146 15.11 2.27 11.58
CA GLU A 146 16.14 3.30 11.76
C GLU A 146 15.58 4.58 12.37
N ALA A 147 14.41 5.04 11.91
CA ALA A 147 13.75 6.22 12.45
C ALA A 147 13.34 6.00 13.92
N TRP A 148 12.72 4.85 14.20
CA TRP A 148 12.33 4.47 15.56
C TRP A 148 13.54 4.38 16.50
N LYS A 149 14.62 3.70 16.08
CA LYS A 149 15.86 3.60 16.87
C LYS A 149 16.52 4.95 17.10
N ARG A 150 16.43 5.87 16.14
CA ARG A 150 16.96 7.21 16.31
C ARG A 150 16.23 7.96 17.42
N ILE A 151 14.91 7.91 17.46
CA ILE A 151 14.10 8.56 18.51
C ILE A 151 14.35 7.90 19.86
N GLU A 152 14.36 6.57 19.92
CA GLU A 152 14.71 5.82 21.15
C GLU A 152 16.03 6.30 21.76
N LEU A 153 17.02 6.62 20.92
CA LEU A 153 18.33 7.10 21.37
C LEU A 153 18.36 8.59 21.71
N THR A 154 17.62 9.43 20.97
CA THR A 154 17.72 10.90 21.11
C THR A 154 16.69 11.50 22.05
N ASP A 155 15.47 10.94 22.07
CA ASP A 155 14.34 11.42 22.86
C ASP A 155 13.35 10.26 23.13
N PRO A 156 13.70 9.34 24.06
CA PRO A 156 12.89 8.16 24.32
C PRO A 156 11.50 8.47 24.88
N VAL A 157 11.28 9.67 25.44
CA VAL A 157 10.00 10.05 26.04
C VAL A 157 8.95 10.38 24.97
N SER A 158 9.38 10.83 23.79
CA SER A 158 8.48 11.07 22.65
C SER A 158 8.25 9.84 21.78
N LEU A 159 8.83 8.69 22.13
CA LEU A 159 8.72 7.48 21.31
C LEU A 159 7.30 6.92 21.33
N GLY A 160 6.69 6.85 20.15
CA GLY A 160 5.36 6.32 19.95
C GLY A 160 5.33 4.81 19.74
N ARG A 161 4.13 4.31 19.45
CA ARG A 161 3.86 2.89 19.19
C ARG A 161 3.65 2.68 17.69
N ILE A 162 4.61 2.04 17.03
CA ILE A 162 4.53 1.72 15.61
C ILE A 162 4.44 0.21 15.40
N VAL A 163 3.50 -0.23 14.56
CA VAL A 163 3.38 -1.62 14.13
C VAL A 163 3.38 -1.69 12.62
N LEU A 164 4.25 -2.53 12.05
CA LEU A 164 4.29 -2.85 10.63
C LEU A 164 3.81 -4.29 10.42
N VAL A 165 2.62 -4.45 9.86
CA VAL A 165 2.03 -5.75 9.50
C VAL A 165 2.41 -6.10 8.08
N LEU A 166 2.92 -7.32 7.89
CA LEU A 166 3.18 -7.89 6.57
C LEU A 166 2.07 -8.90 6.27
N ASP A 167 1.08 -8.48 5.48
CA ASP A 167 -0.07 -9.30 5.13
C ASP A 167 0.15 -9.98 3.78
N GLY A 168 0.29 -11.31 3.85
CA GLY A 168 0.57 -12.18 2.71
C GLY A 168 0.55 -13.65 3.14
N GLU A 169 0.33 -14.54 2.18
CA GLU A 169 0.30 -15.98 2.44
C GLU A 169 1.70 -16.53 2.74
N ASP A 170 1.88 -17.28 3.83
CA ASP A 170 3.16 -17.88 4.25
C ASP A 170 4.35 -16.90 4.24
N VAL A 171 4.15 -15.71 4.80
CA VAL A 171 5.24 -14.75 5.03
C VAL A 171 6.28 -15.37 5.97
N GLY A 172 7.56 -15.17 5.67
CA GLY A 172 8.66 -15.70 6.49
C GLY A 172 8.69 -15.14 7.91
N SER A 173 9.41 -15.81 8.81
CA SER A 173 9.61 -15.35 10.19
C SER A 173 10.71 -14.29 10.35
N ARG A 174 11.39 -13.92 9.26
CA ARG A 174 12.45 -12.92 9.24
C ARG A 174 12.47 -12.16 7.92
N LEU A 175 12.67 -10.85 8.00
CA LEU A 175 12.92 -9.98 6.87
C LEU A 175 14.38 -9.53 6.89
N ARG A 176 15.09 -9.69 5.77
CA ARG A 176 16.47 -9.21 5.62
C ARG A 176 16.46 -7.87 4.89
N ALA A 177 17.05 -6.86 5.51
CA ALA A 177 17.29 -5.55 4.89
C ALA A 177 18.78 -5.23 4.97
N GLY A 178 19.52 -5.53 3.89
CA GLY A 178 20.98 -5.45 3.89
C GLY A 178 21.62 -6.36 4.94
N ASN A 179 22.36 -5.77 5.88
CA ASN A 179 22.97 -6.47 7.01
C ASN A 179 22.02 -6.71 8.19
N LYS A 180 20.84 -6.08 8.20
CA LYS A 180 19.84 -6.23 9.26
C LYS A 180 18.95 -7.44 9.03
N LYS A 181 18.58 -8.09 10.13
CA LYS A 181 17.57 -9.16 10.17
C LYS A 181 16.49 -8.73 11.14
N LEU A 182 15.33 -8.37 10.63
CA LEU A 182 14.16 -8.02 11.42
C LEU A 182 13.38 -9.32 11.67
N LYS A 183 13.05 -9.60 12.94
CA LYS A 183 12.20 -10.73 13.32
C LYS A 183 10.75 -10.36 12.98
N ILE A 184 10.03 -11.29 12.36
CA ILE A 184 8.59 -11.17 12.11
C ILE A 184 7.91 -12.11 13.09
N GLU A 185 6.96 -11.58 13.84
CA GLU A 185 6.15 -12.35 14.80
C GLU A 185 4.78 -12.62 14.18
N PRO A 186 4.26 -13.86 14.26
CA PRO A 186 2.91 -14.14 13.79
C PRO A 186 1.89 -13.42 14.69
N LEU A 187 0.82 -12.93 14.07
CA LEU A 187 -0.38 -12.52 14.79
C LEU A 187 -1.13 -13.80 15.16
N ASN A 188 -1.18 -14.13 16.45
CA ASN A 188 -1.87 -15.31 16.97
C ASN A 188 -3.38 -15.08 17.08
#